data_AF-A0A2N5EAZ7-F1
#
_entry.id   AF-A0A2N5EAZ7-F1
#
_cell.length_a   1.000
_cell.length_b   1.000
_cell.length_c   1.000
_cell.angle_alpha   90.00
_cell.angle_beta   90.00
_cell.angle_gamma   90.00
#
_symmetry.space_group_name_H-M   'P 1'
#
loop_
_entity.id
_entity.type
_entity.pdbx_description
1 polymer ?
#
loop_
_entity_poly.entity_id
_entity_poly.type
_entity_poly.pdbx_seq_one_letter_code
_entity_poly.pdbx_strand_id
1 'polypeptide(L)' 'MSVENASPELQLAVDLIYLLECNEIAPDIALAALEIVARDYREKLRLGGDNPLSA' A
#
# COMPACT_ATOMS: atom_id res chain seq x y z
N MET A 1 25.80 3.75 7.56
CA MET A 1 24.97 4.07 6.38
C MET A 1 23.54 3.84 6.78
N SER A 2 22.87 4.90 7.24
CA SER A 2 21.61 4.81 7.96
C SER A 2 20.44 5.08 7.03
N VAL A 3 19.67 4.03 6.72
CA VAL A 3 18.32 4.12 6.12
C VAL A 3 17.27 4.62 7.13
N GLU A 4 17.71 5.17 8.26
CA GLU A 4 16.89 5.70 9.36
C GLU A 4 16.11 6.98 8.98
N ASN A 5 16.31 7.53 7.77
CA ASN A 5 15.58 8.67 7.21
C ASN A 5 14.78 8.30 5.93
N ALA A 6 14.43 7.02 5.74
CA ALA A 6 13.51 6.66 4.68
C ALA A 6 12.10 7.15 5.04
N SER A 7 11.39 7.74 4.07
CA SER A 7 9.97 8.07 4.22
C SER A 7 9.20 6.83 4.69
N PRO A 8 8.15 6.98 5.53
CA PRO A 8 7.38 5.85 6.05
C PRO A 8 6.81 4.94 4.95
N GLU A 9 6.52 5.51 3.78
CA GLU A 9 6.13 4.77 2.56
C GLU A 9 7.21 3.80 2.06
N LEU A 10 8.48 4.18 2.13
CA LEU A 10 9.60 3.39 1.62
C LEU A 10 9.90 2.23 2.58
N GLN A 11 9.84 2.49 3.89
CA GLN A 11 9.98 1.44 4.90
C GLN A 11 8.88 0.39 4.74
N LEU A 12 7.63 0.83 4.63
CA LEU A 12 6.49 -0.07 4.43
C LEU A 12 6.61 -0.88 3.14
N ALA A 13 7.10 -0.27 2.05
CA ALA A 13 7.34 -1.00 0.80
C ALA A 13 8.35 -2.13 0.98
N VAL A 14 9.45 -1.89 1.72
CA VAL A 14 10.46 -2.91 2.01
C VAL A 14 9.87 -4.05 2.87
N ASP A 15 9.11 -3.72 3.92
CA ASP A 15 8.43 -4.72 4.75
C ASP A 15 7.44 -5.56 3.94
N LEU A 16 6.66 -4.93 3.06
CA LEU A 16 5.70 -5.64 2.20
C LEU A 16 6.40 -6.57 1.21
N ILE A 17 7.49 -6.14 0.58
CA ILE A 17 8.27 -6.98 -0.32
C ILE A 17 8.83 -8.18 0.43
N TYR A 18 9.44 -7.95 1.60
CA TYR A 18 9.96 -9.02 2.44
C TYR A 18 8.88 -10.05 2.82
N LEU A 19 7.67 -9.59 3.20
CA LEU A 19 6.54 -10.47 3.49
C LEU A 19 6.12 -11.28 2.27
N LEU A 20 6.02 -10.66 1.09
CA LEU A 20 5.62 -11.33 -0.14
C LEU A 20 6.64 -12.41 -0.55
N GLU A 21 7.93 -12.10 -0.46
CA GLU A 21 9.01 -13.05 -0.74
C GLU A 21 9.03 -14.21 0.28
N CYS A 22 8.83 -13.91 1.56
CA CYS A 22 8.77 -14.92 2.63
C CYS A 22 7.59 -15.90 2.44
N ASN A 23 6.51 -15.46 1.81
CA ASN A 23 5.35 -16.28 1.46
C ASN A 23 5.44 -16.88 0.04
N GLU A 24 6.60 -16.80 -0.62
CA GLU A 24 6.84 -17.32 -1.97
C GLU A 24 5.83 -16.83 -3.02
N ILE A 25 5.33 -15.60 -2.85
CA ILE A 25 4.33 -15.01 -3.75
C ILE A 25 5.01 -14.59 -5.05
N ALA A 26 4.49 -15.07 -6.18
CA ALA A 26 4.98 -14.67 -7.49
C ALA A 26 4.83 -13.15 -7.69
N PRO A 27 5.82 -12.47 -8.31
CA PRO A 27 5.83 -11.01 -8.44
C PRO A 27 4.64 -10.48 -9.24
N ASP A 28 4.15 -11.23 -10.22
CA ASP A 28 2.94 -10.90 -10.98
C ASP A 28 1.67 -10.91 -10.11
N ILE A 29 1.52 -11.91 -9.24
CA ILE A 29 0.41 -11.97 -8.27
C ILE A 29 0.54 -10.87 -7.22
N ALA A 30 1.75 -10.63 -6.71
CA ALA A 30 2.02 -9.55 -5.76
C ALA A 30 1.63 -8.17 -6.33
N LEU A 31 1.99 -7.90 -7.58
CA LEU A 31 1.66 -6.65 -8.25
C LEU A 31 0.14 -6.49 -8.42
N ALA A 32 -0.54 -7.55 -8.87
CA ALA A 32 -2.00 -7.55 -8.99
C ALA A 32 -2.71 -7.33 -7.64
N ALA A 33 -2.21 -7.94 -6.56
CA ALA A 33 -2.73 -7.75 -5.21
C ALA A 33 -2.51 -6.31 -4.72
N LEU A 34 -1.30 -5.76 -4.94
CA LEU A 34 -0.99 -4.37 -4.59
C LEU A 34 -1.85 -3.38 -5.37
N GLU A 35 -2.20 -3.64 -6.63
CA GLU A 35 -3.14 -2.82 -7.38
C GLU A 35 -4.54 -2.81 -6.75
N ILE A 36 -5.03 -3.96 -6.28
CA ILE A 36 -6.34 -4.06 -5.61
C ILE A 36 -6.31 -3.25 -4.31
N VAL A 37 -5.27 -3.44 -3.49
CA VAL A 37 -5.08 -2.70 -2.23
C VAL A 37 -4.99 -1.19 -2.51
N ALA A 38 -4.21 -0.77 -3.51
CA ALA A 38 -4.07 0.62 -3.88
C ALA A 38 -5.41 1.24 -4.31
N ARG A 39 -6.25 0.50 -5.04
CA ARG A 39 -7.60 0.94 -5.41
C ARG A 39 -8.49 1.11 -4.18
N ASP A 40 -8.51 0.15 -3.27
CA ASP A 40 -9.30 0.22 -2.02
C ASP A 40 -8.90 1.43 -1.15
N TYR A 41 -7.59 1.68 -0.99
CA TYR A 41 -7.11 2.87 -0.28
C TYR A 41 -7.47 4.17 -1.00
N ARG A 42 -7.43 4.21 -2.34
CA ARG A 42 -7.90 5.37 -3.12
C ARG A 42 -9.39 5.62 -2.92
N GLU A 43 -10.20 4.57 -2.88
CA GLU A 43 -11.63 4.68 -2.58
C GLU A 43 -11.86 5.15 -1.14
N LYS A 44 -11.11 4.65 -0.16
CA LYS A 44 -11.16 5.13 1.23
C LYS A 44 -10.77 6.59 1.36
N LEU A 45 -9.76 7.05 0.62
CA LEU A 45 -9.39 8.48 0.58
C LEU A 45 -10.49 9.33 -0.04
N ARG A 46 -11.17 8.81 -1.07
CA ARG A 46 -12.31 9.48 -1.70
C ARG A 46 -13.54 9.52 -0.78
N LEU A 47 -13.82 8.43 -0.06
CA LEU A 47 -14.93 8.32 0.89
C LEU A 47 -14.66 9.07 2.20
N GLY A 48 -13.39 9.20 2.60
CA GLY A 48 -12.96 9.97 3.77
C GLY A 48 -12.79 11.48 3.49
N GLY A 49 -12.95 11.91 2.24
CA GLY A 49 -12.80 13.30 1.80
C GLY A 49 -14.10 14.02 1.45
N ASP A 50 -15.24 13.33 1.45
CA ASP A 50 -16.55 13.93 1.20
C ASP A 50 -17.52 13.49 2.29
N ASN A 51 -17.91 14.43 3.14
CA ASN A 51 -19.06 14.29 4.01
C ASN A 51 -20.31 14.58 3.14
N PRO A 52 -21.12 13.58 2.73
CA PRO A 52 -22.28 13.82 1.90
C PRO A 52 -23.49 14.40 2.68
N LEU A 53 -23.30 14.97 3.87
CA LEU A 53 -24.35 15.59 4.68
C LEU A 53 -24.42 17.13 4.51
N SER A 54 -23.87 17.67 3.43
CA SER A 54 -24.08 19.08 3.05
C SER A 54 -24.83 19.18 1.73
N ALA A 55 -26.08 18.72 1.72
CA ALA A 55 -27.10 19.09 0.74
C ALA A 55 -28.48 18.99 1.39
#